data_AF-A0AAD9KK65-F1
#
_entry.id   AF-A0AAD9KK65-F1
#
_cell.length_a   1.000
_cell.length_b   1.000
_cell.length_c   1.000
_cell.angle_alpha   90.00
_cell.angle_beta   90.00
_cell.angle_gamma   90.00
#
_symmetry.space_group_name_H-M   'P 1'
#
loop_
_entity.id
_entity.type
_entity.pdbx_description
1 polymer ?
#
loop_
_entity_poly.entity_id
_entity_poly.type
_entity_poly.pdbx_seq_one_letter_code
_entity_poly.pdbx_strand_id
1 'polypeptide(L)'
;MLWVALKEPGADLIGGAVVFDAMFARDPATKALFGRVNVADLQSSEFKSHVVRVMTGLDVCINALEDPPLLQQLTAHLSDQHVVREGIKAEHLRMMGSLLLGAMPQLVADFNPDAWAACLVPVLGAISAGLP
;
A
#
# COMPACT_ATOMS: atom_id res chain seq x y z
N MET A 1 -8.91 12.54 -12.76
CA MET A 1 -7.56 11.96 -12.56
C MET A 1 -7.76 10.50 -12.20
N LEU A 2 -7.01 9.58 -12.81
CA LEU A 2 -7.19 8.11 -12.75
C LEU A 2 -7.33 7.54 -11.31
N TRP A 3 -6.75 8.23 -10.34
CA TRP A 3 -6.84 7.95 -8.90
C TRP A 3 -8.24 8.18 -8.29
N VAL A 4 -9.05 9.08 -8.86
CA VAL A 4 -10.41 9.38 -8.41
C VAL A 4 -11.37 8.21 -8.66
N ALA A 5 -11.10 7.35 -9.65
CA ALA A 5 -11.92 6.16 -9.90
C ALA A 5 -11.83 5.11 -8.78
N LEU A 6 -10.73 5.08 -8.03
CA LEU A 6 -10.57 4.26 -6.82
C LEU A 6 -11.19 4.90 -5.56
N LYS A 7 -11.71 6.13 -5.65
CA LYS A 7 -12.32 6.87 -4.52
C LYS A 7 -13.84 6.70 -4.41
N GLU A 8 -14.47 5.86 -5.23
CA GLU A 8 -15.86 5.50 -4.99
C GLU A 8 -16.00 4.89 -3.58
N PRO A 9 -16.99 5.29 -2.77
CA PRO A 9 -17.12 4.80 -1.40
C PRO A 9 -17.09 3.27 -1.33
N GLY A 10 -16.05 2.72 -0.68
CA GLY A 10 -15.85 1.28 -0.54
C GLY A 10 -14.91 0.64 -1.58
N ALA A 11 -14.53 1.34 -2.65
CA ALA A 11 -13.56 0.84 -3.62
C ALA A 11 -12.12 0.79 -3.06
N ASP A 12 -11.79 1.70 -2.14
CA ASP A 12 -10.55 1.73 -1.37
C ASP A 12 -10.44 0.51 -0.43
N LEU A 13 -11.54 0.18 0.25
CA LEU A 13 -11.62 -0.98 1.12
C LEU A 13 -11.58 -2.29 0.32
N ILE A 14 -12.35 -2.39 -0.77
CA ILE A 14 -12.38 -3.59 -1.63
C ILE A 14 -11.02 -3.80 -2.29
N GLY A 15 -10.48 -2.77 -2.95
CA GLY A 15 -9.18 -2.84 -3.62
C GLY A 15 -8.04 -3.13 -2.65
N GLY A 16 -8.01 -2.45 -1.49
CA GLY A 16 -7.00 -2.69 -0.47
C GLY A 16 -7.11 -4.08 0.15
N ALA A 17 -8.32 -4.56 0.46
CA ALA A 17 -8.53 -5.89 1.02
C ALA A 17 -8.07 -7.00 0.05
N VAL A 18 -8.30 -6.83 -1.26
CA VAL A 18 -7.82 -7.76 -2.30
C VAL A 18 -6.29 -7.85 -2.31
N VAL A 19 -5.59 -6.72 -2.16
CA VAL A 19 -4.12 -6.71 -2.11
C VAL A 19 -3.60 -7.43 -0.86
N PHE A 20 -4.20 -7.21 0.30
CA PHE A 20 -3.82 -7.92 1.53
C PHE A 20 -4.13 -9.42 1.47
N ASP A 21 -5.30 -9.81 0.95
CA ASP A 21 -5.65 -11.22 0.76
C ASP A 21 -4.64 -11.92 -0.16
N ALA A 22 -4.28 -11.28 -1.28
CA ALA A 22 -3.26 -11.80 -2.18
C ALA A 22 -1.87 -11.88 -1.54
N MET A 23 -1.50 -10.90 -0.69
CA MET A 23 -0.24 -10.92 0.06
C MET A 23 -0.18 -12.10 1.02
N PHE A 24 -1.26 -12.33 1.76
CA PHE A 24 -1.37 -13.42 2.71
C PHE A 24 -1.46 -14.80 2.06
N ALA A 25 -2.05 -14.89 0.86
CA ALA A 25 -2.06 -16.11 0.07
C ALA A 25 -0.66 -16.42 -0.49
N ARG A 26 0.07 -15.38 -0.91
CA ARG A 26 1.43 -15.51 -1.46
C ARG A 26 2.47 -15.86 -0.40
N ASP A 27 2.41 -15.21 0.75
CA ASP A 27 3.27 -15.48 1.89
C ASP A 27 2.46 -15.45 3.19
N PRO A 28 1.96 -16.61 3.65
CA PRO A 28 1.17 -16.71 4.87
C PRO A 28 1.90 -16.23 6.13
N ALA A 29 3.23 -16.23 6.15
CA ALA A 29 3.99 -15.75 7.30
C ALA A 29 3.79 -14.25 7.54
N THR A 30 3.49 -13.48 6.49
CA THR A 30 3.23 -12.04 6.59
C THR A 30 2.01 -11.72 7.44
N LYS A 31 1.04 -12.63 7.60
CA LYS A 31 -0.11 -12.43 8.50
C LYS A 31 0.34 -12.08 9.92
N ALA A 32 1.42 -12.69 10.42
CA ALA A 32 1.90 -12.45 11.78
C ALA A 32 2.26 -10.97 12.05
N LEU A 33 2.64 -10.22 11.00
CA LEU A 33 2.97 -8.79 11.09
C LEU A 33 1.75 -7.92 11.44
N PHE A 34 0.54 -8.42 11.21
CA PHE A 34 -0.72 -7.68 11.35
C PHE A 34 -1.53 -8.11 12.58
N GLY A 35 -0.92 -8.78 13.56
CA GLY A 35 -1.60 -9.21 14.79
C GLY A 35 -2.24 -8.06 15.58
N ARG A 36 -1.63 -6.87 15.56
CA ARG A 36 -2.15 -5.65 16.25
C ARG A 36 -3.41 -5.06 15.64
N VAL A 37 -3.80 -5.50 14.44
CA VAL A 37 -4.98 -5.01 13.71
C VAL A 37 -6.00 -6.12 13.46
N ASN A 38 -5.98 -7.18 14.29
CA ASN A 38 -6.94 -8.28 14.25
C ASN A 38 -7.01 -9.02 12.88
N VAL A 39 -5.85 -9.31 12.28
CA VAL A 39 -5.76 -10.05 11.01
C VAL A 39 -6.37 -11.46 11.03
N ALA A 40 -6.68 -12.01 12.21
CA ALA A 40 -7.41 -13.26 12.36
C ALA A 40 -8.85 -13.15 11.80
N ASP A 41 -9.42 -11.95 11.84
CA ASP A 41 -10.71 -11.62 11.23
C ASP A 41 -10.54 -10.45 10.25
N LEU A 42 -10.40 -10.77 8.96
CA LEU A 42 -10.28 -9.76 7.89
C LEU A 42 -11.54 -8.91 7.72
N GLN A 43 -12.67 -9.32 8.32
CA GLN A 43 -13.92 -8.55 8.32
C GLN A 43 -14.07 -7.64 9.53
N SER A 44 -13.15 -7.72 10.49
CA SER A 44 -13.13 -6.88 11.69
C SER A 44 -12.97 -5.39 11.36
N SER A 45 -13.51 -4.53 12.24
CA SER A 45 -13.38 -3.08 12.07
C SER A 45 -11.93 -2.63 12.20
N GLU A 46 -11.13 -3.29 13.03
CA GLU A 46 -9.71 -3.02 13.22
C GLU A 46 -8.93 -3.26 11.93
N PHE A 47 -9.13 -4.41 11.27
CA PHE A 47 -8.43 -4.73 10.04
C PHE A 47 -8.91 -3.83 8.89
N LYS A 48 -10.22 -3.64 8.72
CA LYS A 48 -10.77 -2.74 7.69
C LYS A 48 -10.26 -1.31 7.86
N SER A 49 -10.20 -0.80 9.09
CA SER A 49 -9.62 0.52 9.37
C SER A 49 -8.14 0.58 8.98
N HIS A 50 -7.40 -0.51 9.15
CA HIS A 50 -6.01 -0.59 8.74
C HIS A 50 -5.84 -0.50 7.23
N VAL A 51 -6.65 -1.26 6.49
CA VAL A 51 -6.68 -1.21 5.01
C VAL A 51 -6.92 0.23 4.55
N VAL A 52 -7.93 0.90 5.09
CA VAL A 52 -8.24 2.31 4.75
C VAL A 52 -7.06 3.23 5.06
N ARG A 53 -6.40 3.09 6.22
CA ARG A 53 -5.21 3.89 6.57
C ARG A 53 -4.07 3.69 5.57
N VAL A 54 -3.83 2.47 5.10
CA VAL A 54 -2.78 2.17 4.11
C VAL A 54 -3.11 2.80 2.76
N MET A 55 -4.35 2.63 2.29
CA MET A 55 -4.79 3.21 1.01
C MET A 55 -4.78 4.74 1.04
N THR A 56 -5.16 5.35 2.17
CA THR A 56 -5.07 6.80 2.38
C THR A 56 -3.61 7.27 2.46
N GLY A 57 -2.72 6.52 3.10
CA GLY A 57 -1.29 6.84 3.13
C GLY A 57 -0.70 6.88 1.71
N LEU A 58 -1.08 5.90 0.88
CA LEU A 58 -0.67 5.86 -0.53
C LEU A 58 -1.30 7.00 -1.34
N ASP A 59 -2.57 7.34 -1.11
CA ASP A 59 -3.28 8.50 -1.70
C ASP A 59 -2.46 9.78 -1.54
N VAL A 60 -2.06 10.05 -0.30
CA VAL A 60 -1.35 11.27 0.05
C VAL A 60 0.01 11.33 -0.65
N CYS A 61 0.74 10.21 -0.76
CA CYS A 61 1.97 10.15 -1.54
C CYS A 61 1.74 10.39 -3.04
N ILE A 62 0.69 9.79 -3.63
CA ILE A 62 0.38 9.97 -5.06
C ILE A 62 0.00 11.42 -5.37
N ASN A 63 -0.79 12.08 -4.49
CA ASN A 63 -1.13 13.49 -4.67
C ASN A 63 0.06 14.44 -4.49
N ALA A 64 1.14 13.98 -3.85
CA ALA A 64 2.36 14.75 -3.65
C ALA A 64 3.41 14.55 -4.77
N LEU A 65 3.12 13.78 -5.83
CA LEU A 65 4.08 13.49 -6.90
C LEU A 65 4.63 14.75 -7.61
N GLU A 66 3.84 15.83 -7.65
CA GLU A 66 4.24 17.11 -8.24
C GLU A 66 4.94 18.06 -7.24
N ASP A 67 5.07 17.66 -5.97
CA ASP A 67 5.76 18.39 -4.91
C ASP A 67 6.84 17.49 -4.26
N PRO A 68 8.05 17.41 -4.85
CA PRO A 68 9.11 16.52 -4.36
C PRO A 68 9.52 16.76 -2.90
N PRO A 69 9.64 18.03 -2.40
CA PRO A 69 9.87 18.28 -0.98
C PRO A 69 8.80 17.68 -0.07
N LEU A 70 7.52 17.83 -0.42
CA LEU A 70 6.42 17.24 0.35
C LEU A 70 6.45 15.72 0.29
N LEU A 71 6.65 15.14 -0.90
CA LEU A 71 6.74 13.69 -1.08
C LEU A 71 7.89 13.08 -0.25
N GLN A 72 9.04 13.75 -0.19
CA GLN A 72 10.17 13.33 0.63
C GLN A 72 9.81 13.32 2.12
N GLN A 73 9.14 14.36 2.62
CA GLN A 73 8.71 14.42 4.02
C GLN A 73 7.69 13.33 4.36
N LEU A 74 6.72 13.09 3.48
CA LEU A 74 5.70 12.05 3.63
C LEU A 74 6.32 10.65 3.65
N THR A 75 7.18 10.35 2.69
CA THR A 75 7.83 9.03 2.59
C THR A 75 8.83 8.78 3.73
N ALA A 76 9.53 9.81 4.20
CA ALA A 76 10.36 9.72 5.41
C ALA A 76 9.52 9.42 6.66
N HIS A 77 8.40 10.14 6.85
CA HIS A 77 7.50 9.88 7.96
C HIS A 77 6.92 8.47 7.93
N LEU A 78 6.51 7.99 6.74
CA LEU A 78 6.03 6.63 6.57
C LEU A 78 7.14 5.61 6.83
N SER A 79 8.36 5.86 6.38
CA SER A 79 9.53 5.01 6.69
C SER A 79 9.70 4.86 8.21
N ASP A 80 9.70 5.98 8.95
CA ASP A 80 9.81 5.99 10.42
C ASP A 80 8.70 5.15 11.09
N GLN A 81 7.49 5.15 10.53
CA GLN A 81 6.38 4.32 11.03
C GLN A 81 6.58 2.82 10.79
N HIS A 82 7.29 2.44 9.73
CA HIS A 82 7.53 1.04 9.36
C HIS A 82 8.78 0.46 10.03
N VAL A 83 9.87 1.23 10.17
CA VAL A 83 11.13 0.74 10.77
C VAL A 83 10.98 0.32 12.23
N VAL A 84 10.04 0.92 12.96
CA VAL A 84 9.73 0.56 14.36
C VAL A 84 8.89 -0.73 14.47
N ARG A 85 8.57 -1.39 13.36
CA ARG A 85 7.79 -2.64 13.33
C ARG A 85 8.73 -3.80 13.08
N GLU A 86 8.97 -4.56 14.14
CA GLU A 86 9.80 -5.76 14.07
C GLU A 86 9.26 -6.75 13.02
N GLY A 87 10.18 -7.32 12.23
CA GLY A 87 9.86 -8.30 11.19
C GLY A 87 9.37 -7.72 9.86
N ILE A 88 9.10 -6.41 9.75
CA ILE A 88 8.84 -5.79 8.45
C ILE A 88 10.17 -5.63 7.70
N LYS A 89 10.16 -6.03 6.43
CA LYS A 89 11.31 -5.99 5.52
C LYS A 89 10.94 -5.24 4.25
N ALA A 90 11.95 -4.74 3.53
CA ALA A 90 11.75 -4.07 2.24
C ALA A 90 11.08 -4.99 1.21
N GLU A 91 11.31 -6.30 1.30
CA GLU A 91 10.66 -7.30 0.42
C GLU A 91 9.13 -7.33 0.56
N HIS A 92 8.58 -7.07 1.75
CA HIS A 92 7.13 -7.06 1.97
C HIS A 92 6.47 -5.88 1.24
N LEU A 93 7.08 -4.69 1.27
CA LEU A 93 6.58 -3.52 0.55
C LEU A 93 6.71 -3.70 -0.97
N ARG A 94 7.81 -4.32 -1.43
CA ARG A 94 7.97 -4.69 -2.85
C ARG A 94 6.89 -5.68 -3.31
N MET A 95 6.59 -6.68 -2.48
CA MET A 95 5.52 -7.65 -2.75
C MET A 95 4.16 -6.95 -2.85
N MET A 96 3.82 -6.11 -1.87
CA MET A 96 2.57 -5.34 -1.88
C MET A 96 2.44 -4.46 -3.13
N GLY A 97 3.50 -3.76 -3.51
CA GLY A 97 3.54 -2.96 -4.73
C GLY A 97 3.31 -3.77 -6.00
N SER A 98 3.93 -4.95 -6.11
CA SER A 98 3.73 -5.85 -7.25
C SER A 98 2.29 -6.38 -7.32
N LEU A 99 1.69 -6.70 -6.17
CA LEU A 99 0.30 -7.17 -6.10
C LEU A 99 -0.68 -6.05 -6.47
N LEU A 100 -0.44 -4.84 -5.97
CA LEU A 100 -1.21 -3.65 -6.33
C LEU A 100 -1.15 -3.40 -7.84
N LEU A 101 0.05 -3.30 -8.42
CA LEU A 101 0.22 -3.09 -9.87
C LEU A 101 -0.43 -4.20 -10.71
N GLY A 102 -0.39 -5.44 -10.24
CA GLY A 102 -1.04 -6.57 -10.92
C GLY A 102 -2.58 -6.54 -10.86
N ALA A 103 -3.15 -5.93 -9.82
CA ALA A 103 -4.59 -5.78 -9.68
C ALA A 103 -5.15 -4.58 -10.48
N MET A 104 -4.37 -3.51 -10.65
CA MET A 104 -4.80 -2.26 -11.26
C MET A 104 -5.45 -2.37 -12.66
N PRO A 105 -4.98 -3.22 -13.60
CA PRO A 105 -5.62 -3.36 -14.91
C PRO A 105 -7.08 -3.82 -14.86
N GLN A 106 -7.49 -4.48 -13.77
CA GLN A 106 -8.87 -4.94 -13.57
C GLN A 106 -9.76 -3.88 -12.93
N LEU A 107 -9.15 -2.88 -12.27
CA LEU A 107 -9.84 -1.84 -11.50
C LEU A 107 -9.92 -0.52 -12.26
N VAL A 108 -9.03 -0.31 -13.23
CA VAL A 108 -8.83 0.98 -13.90
C VAL A 108 -8.81 0.77 -15.41
N ALA A 109 -9.79 1.38 -16.09
CA ALA A 109 -9.80 1.46 -17.55
C ALA A 109 -8.60 2.30 -18.03
N ASP A 110 -8.04 1.93 -19.19
CA ASP A 110 -6.87 2.59 -19.80
C ASP A 110 -5.65 2.71 -18.86
N PHE A 111 -5.46 1.69 -18.00
CA PHE A 111 -4.32 1.61 -17.10
C PHE A 111 -2.99 1.62 -17.86
N ASN A 112 -2.11 2.58 -17.53
CA ASN A 112 -0.75 2.66 -18.06
C ASN A 112 0.24 2.01 -17.07
N PRO A 113 0.65 0.73 -17.29
CA PRO A 113 1.51 0.02 -16.34
C PRO A 113 2.87 0.68 -16.16
N ASP A 114 3.44 1.24 -17.22
CA ASP A 114 4.77 1.85 -17.19
C ASP A 114 4.77 3.13 -16.35
N ALA A 115 3.77 4.00 -16.56
CA ALA A 115 3.62 5.23 -15.78
C ALA A 115 3.39 4.92 -14.29
N TRP A 116 2.55 3.93 -13.99
CA TRP A 116 2.28 3.52 -12.62
C TRP A 116 3.51 2.91 -11.95
N ALA A 117 4.24 2.03 -12.63
CA ALA A 117 5.46 1.46 -12.11
C ALA A 117 6.53 2.55 -11.87
N ALA A 118 6.70 3.48 -12.81
CA ALA A 118 7.65 4.58 -12.71
C ALA A 118 7.40 5.50 -11.51
N CYS A 119 6.14 5.67 -11.08
CA CYS A 119 5.80 6.50 -9.92
C CYS A 119 5.72 5.71 -8.61
N LEU A 120 5.06 4.54 -8.61
CA LEU A 120 4.78 3.77 -7.40
C LEU A 120 6.03 3.09 -6.84
N VAL A 121 6.90 2.55 -7.71
CA VAL A 121 8.09 1.82 -7.25
C VAL A 121 9.05 2.74 -6.47
N PRO A 122 9.38 3.95 -6.93
CA PRO A 122 10.20 4.88 -6.13
C PRO A 122 9.55 5.27 -4.79
N VAL A 123 8.24 5.48 -4.75
CA VAL A 123 7.51 5.80 -3.49
C VAL A 123 7.66 4.67 -2.47
N LEU A 124 7.39 3.42 -2.88
CA LEU A 124 7.55 2.27 -2.00
C LEU A 124 9.02 2.02 -1.63
N GLY A 125 9.95 2.32 -2.55
CA GLY A 125 11.39 2.30 -2.30
C GLY A 125 11.79 3.28 -1.21
N ALA A 126 11.25 4.50 -1.23
CA ALA A 126 11.51 5.52 -0.21
C ALA A 126 10.95 5.13 1.17
N ILE A 127 9.73 4.57 1.22
CA ILE A 127 9.12 4.08 2.47
C ILE A 127 9.91 2.89 3.05
N SER A 128 10.49 2.04 2.20
CA SER A 128 11.24 0.86 2.64
C SER A 128 12.74 1.10 2.86
N ALA A 129 13.24 2.32 2.68
CA ALA A 129 14.68 2.59 2.67
C ALA A 129 15.38 2.27 4.01
N GLY A 130 14.67 2.36 5.13
CA GLY A 130 15.19 2.03 6.47
C GLY A 130 14.98 0.57 6.90
N LEU A 131 14.37 -0.26 6.05
CA LEU A 131 14.04 -1.65 6.38
C LEU A 131 15.14 -2.61 5.92
N PRO A 132 15.29 -3.76 6.62
CA PRO A 132 16.17 -4.85 6.18
C PRO A 132 15.66 -5.55 4.91
#